data_AF-A0A2V8LB74-F1
#
_entry.id   AF-A0A2V8LB74-F1
#
_cell.length_a   1.000
_cell.length_b   1.000
_cell.length_c   1.000
_cell.angle_alpha   90.00
_cell.angle_beta   90.00
_cell.angle_gamma   90.00
#
_symmetry.space_group_name_H-M   'P 1'
#
loop_
_entity.id
_entity.type
_entity.pdbx_description
1 polymer ?
#
loop_
_entity_poly.entity_id
_entity_poly.type
_entity_poly.pdbx_seq_one_letter_code
_entity_poly.pdbx_strand_id
1 'polypeptide(L)' 'MKLLTYSGFAIGLLLVAQLMQGGTPQASPQKIDVSKLGPQVGERIPDFSLKDQNGNTQTLRSIMGSKGAMLVFVRSADW' A
#
# COMPACT_ATOMS: atom_id res chain seq x y z
N MET A 1 -59.12 10.10 0.83
CA MET A 1 -58.05 10.49 -0.12
C MET A 1 -57.09 11.50 0.52
N LYS A 2 -56.38 11.13 1.59
CA LYS A 2 -55.32 11.94 2.21
C LYS A 2 -54.09 11.10 2.61
N LEU A 3 -54.07 9.83 2.21
CA LEU A 3 -52.97 8.90 2.46
C LEU A 3 -52.02 8.78 1.25
N LEU A 4 -52.50 9.09 0.03
CA LEU A 4 -51.68 9.06 -1.19
C LEU A 4 -50.74 10.26 -1.34
N THR A 5 -50.97 11.35 -0.62
CA THR A 5 -50.19 12.60 -0.77
C THR A 5 -48.90 12.61 0.06
N TYR A 6 -48.84 11.85 1.16
CA TYR A 6 -47.64 11.79 2.01
C TYR A 6 -46.55 10.86 1.46
N SER A 7 -46.91 9.82 0.70
CA SER A 7 -45.93 8.92 0.08
C SER A 7 -45.08 9.60 -1.00
N GLY A 8 -45.65 10.55 -1.76
CA GLY A 8 -44.88 11.30 -2.77
C GLY A 8 -43.79 12.18 -2.15
N PHE A 9 -44.08 12.76 -0.99
CA PHE A 9 -43.12 13.60 -0.26
C PHE A 9 -42.00 12.78 0.37
N ALA A 10 -42.34 11.63 0.96
CA ALA A 10 -41.37 10.71 1.56
C ALA A 10 -40.42 10.09 0.51
N ILE A 11 -40.95 9.72 -0.67
CA ILE A 11 -40.16 9.17 -1.77
C ILE A 11 -39.25 10.25 -2.39
N GLY A 12 -39.74 11.48 -2.55
CA GLY A 12 -38.93 12.61 -3.02
C GLY A 12 -37.76 12.91 -2.08
N LEU A 13 -37.98 12.90 -0.76
CA LEU A 13 -36.93 13.09 0.25
C LEU A 13 -35.89 11.96 0.24
N LEU A 14 -36.32 10.71 0.04
CA LEU A 14 -35.43 9.56 -0.03
C LEU A 14 -34.54 9.60 -1.29
N LEU A 15 -35.09 10.03 -2.43
CA LEU A 15 -34.34 10.20 -3.69
C LEU A 15 -33.28 11.32 -3.59
N VAL A 16 -33.59 12.44 -2.92
CA VAL A 16 -32.62 13.52 -2.70
C VAL A 16 -31.48 13.08 -1.78
N ALA A 17 -31.77 12.25 -0.76
CA ALA A 17 -30.74 11.72 0.13
C ALA A 17 -29.75 10.77 -0.58
N GLN A 18 -30.18 10.09 -1.66
CA GLN A 18 -29.28 9.24 -2.46
C GLN A 18 -28.40 10.02 -3.44
N LEU A 19 -28.85 11.19 -3.92
CA LEU A 19 -28.04 12.08 -4.76
C LEU A 19 -26.94 12.82 -3.96
N MET A 20 -27.06 12.87 -2.64
CA MET A 20 -26.07 13.49 -1.74
C MET A 20 -24.93 12.54 -1.32
N GLN A 21 -24.97 11.25 -1.72
CA GLN A 21 -23.88 10.30 -1.48
C GLN A 21 -22.77 10.48 -2.54
N GLY A 22 -22.30 11.72 -2.68
CA GLY A 22 -21.19 12.06 -3.57
C GLY A 22 -19.86 11.68 -2.95
N GLY A 23 -19.32 10.53 -3.37
CA GLY A 23 -17.90 10.17 -3.22
C GLY A 23 -17.52 9.60 -1.86
N THR A 24 -17.01 8.37 -1.84
CA THR A 24 -16.18 7.92 -0.72
C THR A 24 -14.96 8.85 -0.65
N PRO A 25 -14.59 9.37 0.54
CA PRO A 25 -13.35 10.12 0.68
C PRO A 25 -12.20 9.18 0.31
N GLN A 26 -11.62 9.42 -0.86
CA GLN A 26 -10.49 8.66 -1.35
C GLN A 26 -9.31 9.04 -0.48
N ALA A 27 -8.91 8.12 0.40
CA ALA A 27 -7.80 8.34 1.31
C ALA A 27 -6.57 8.75 0.50
N SER A 28 -6.08 9.97 0.75
CA SER A 28 -4.83 10.43 0.16
C SER A 28 -3.70 9.48 0.55
N PRO A 29 -2.83 9.04 -0.38
CA PRO A 29 -1.71 8.18 -0.06
C PRO A 29 -0.92 8.76 1.12
N GLN A 30 -0.80 8.00 2.23
CA GLN A 30 0.03 8.44 3.34
C GLN A 30 1.47 8.56 2.87
N LYS A 31 2.11 9.70 3.17
CA LYS A 31 3.53 9.90 2.91
C LYS A 31 4.33 8.91 3.76
N ILE A 32 5.03 7.99 3.08
CA ILE A 32 5.92 7.03 3.73
C ILE A 32 7.18 7.78 4.19
N ASP A 33 7.47 7.71 5.49
CA ASP A 33 8.71 8.23 6.06
C ASP A 33 9.85 7.24 5.80
N VAL A 34 10.56 7.45 4.69
CA VAL A 34 11.64 6.56 4.24
C VAL A 34 12.82 6.51 5.22
N SER A 35 12.98 7.51 6.10
CA SER A 35 14.06 7.53 7.08
C SER A 35 13.93 6.45 8.16
N LYS A 36 12.70 5.95 8.36
CA LYS A 36 12.39 4.89 9.33
C LYS A 36 12.35 3.50 8.71
N LEU A 37 12.63 3.38 7.41
CA LEU A 37 12.58 2.11 6.72
C LEU A 37 13.93 1.41 6.73
N GLY A 38 13.91 0.13 7.05
CA GLY A 38 15.09 -0.73 7.01
C GLY A 38 16.08 -0.51 8.16
N PRO A 39 17.17 -1.30 8.18
CA PRO A 39 18.20 -1.19 9.20
C PRO A 39 18.92 0.16 9.14
N GLN A 40 19.15 0.76 10.29
CA GLN A 40 19.84 2.04 10.43
C GLN A 40 21.37 1.86 10.37
N VAL A 41 22.10 2.96 10.18
CA VAL A 41 23.58 2.92 10.19
C VAL A 41 24.09 2.38 11.52
N GLY A 42 24.93 1.35 11.45
CA GLY A 42 25.45 0.65 12.63
C GLY A 42 24.59 -0.52 13.10
N GLU A 43 23.35 -0.64 12.61
CA GLU A 43 22.53 -1.82 12.86
C GLU A 43 22.95 -2.98 11.96
N ARG A 44 22.71 -4.19 12.46
CA ARG A 44 23.00 -5.41 11.73
C ARG A 44 21.91 -5.69 10.70
N ILE A 45 22.32 -5.97 9.46
CA ILE A 45 21.43 -6.47 8.43
C ILE A 45 20.91 -7.87 8.81
N PRO A 46 19.59 -8.14 8.73
CA PRO A 46 19.04 -9.47 8.93
C PRO A 46 19.63 -10.49 7.95
N ASP A 47 19.84 -11.71 8.42
CA ASP A 47 20.24 -12.81 7.53
C ASP A 47 19.13 -13.15 6.54
N PHE A 48 19.50 -13.57 5.34
CA PHE A 48 18.57 -14.01 4.31
C PHE A 48 19.12 -15.22 3.56
N SER A 49 18.21 -15.94 2.89
CA SER A 49 18.49 -17.04 1.98
C SER A 49 17.50 -16.95 0.82
N LEU A 50 17.92 -16.30 -0.27
CA LEU A 50 17.07 -15.95 -1.41
C LEU A 50 17.59 -16.60 -2.69
N LYS A 51 16.70 -16.80 -3.66
CA LYS A 51 17.06 -17.29 -4.98
C LYS A 51 17.50 -16.13 -5.87
N ASP A 52 18.63 -16.31 -6.56
CA ASP A 52 19.05 -15.39 -7.62
C ASP A 52 18.32 -15.68 -8.94
N GLN A 53 18.64 -14.91 -9.99
CA GLN A 53 18.02 -15.03 -11.31
C GLN A 53 18.30 -16.38 -12.01
N ASN A 54 19.29 -17.14 -11.52
CA ASN A 54 19.63 -18.47 -12.03
C ASN A 54 19.05 -19.58 -11.14
N GLY A 55 18.31 -19.24 -10.08
CA GLY A 55 17.76 -20.20 -9.11
C GLY A 55 18.78 -20.70 -8.08
N ASN A 56 19.98 -20.12 -8.02
CA ASN A 56 20.95 -20.46 -6.97
C ASN A 56 20.58 -19.76 -5.67
N THR A 57 20.79 -20.43 -4.54
CA THR A 57 20.55 -19.81 -3.24
C THR A 57 21.73 -18.92 -2.86
N GLN A 58 21.44 -17.65 -2.60
CA GLN A 58 22.38 -16.67 -2.07
C GLN A 58 22.01 -16.31 -0.63
N THR A 59 23.04 -16.08 0.17
CA THR A 59 22.91 -15.66 1.57
C THR A 59 23.67 -14.36 1.78
N LEU A 60 23.42 -13.64 2.88
CA LEU A 60 24.21 -12.47 3.23
C LEU A 60 25.71 -12.80 3.24
N ARG A 61 26.10 -13.94 3.81
CA ARG A 61 27.51 -14.37 3.86
C ARG A 61 28.10 -14.66 2.48
N SER A 62 27.35 -15.26 1.56
CA SER A 62 27.90 -15.63 0.25
C SER A 62 28.16 -14.43 -0.66
N ILE A 63 27.42 -13.34 -0.48
CA ILE A 63 27.56 -12.13 -1.30
C ILE A 63 28.56 -11.10 -0.72
N MET A 64 29.02 -11.30 0.52
CA MET A 64 29.94 -10.38 1.18
C MET A 64 31.34 -10.46 0.57
N GLY A 65 31.83 -9.34 0.04
CA GLY A 65 33.22 -9.17 -0.38
C GLY A 65 34.11 -8.57 0.71
N SER A 66 35.40 -8.38 0.40
CA SER A 66 36.37 -7.75 1.31
C SER A 66 36.03 -6.30 1.70
N LYS A 67 35.18 -5.64 0.89
CA LYS A 67 34.68 -4.27 1.13
C LYS A 67 33.20 -4.24 1.54
N GLY A 68 32.62 -5.39 1.87
CA GLY A 68 31.19 -5.53 2.15
C GLY A 68 30.35 -5.81 0.89
N ALA A 69 29.04 -5.60 1.02
CA ALA A 69 28.05 -5.80 -0.03
C ALA A 69 27.09 -4.60 -0.10
N MET A 70 26.54 -4.35 -1.28
CA MET A 70 25.49 -3.36 -1.49
C MET A 70 24.17 -4.09 -1.77
N LEU A 71 23.13 -3.79 -0.98
CA LEU A 71 21.78 -4.32 -1.16
C LEU A 71 20.88 -3.23 -1.72
N VAL A 72 20.30 -3.47 -2.89
CA VAL A 72 19.38 -2.54 -3.56
C VAL A 72 17.99 -3.16 -3.64
N PHE A 73 17.03 -2.53 -2.99
CA PHE A 73 15.62 -2.93 -3.06
C PHE A 73 14.93 -2.13 -4.16
N VAL A 74 14.42 -2.82 -5.17
CA VAL A 74 13.68 -2.21 -6.28
C VAL A 74 12.36 -2.95 -6.47
N ARG A 75 11.29 -2.20 -6.72
CA ARG A 75 10.04 -2.74 -7.25
C ARG A 75 10.05 -2.49 -8.75
N SER A 76 10.00 -3.56 -9.54
CA SER A 76 9.82 -3.45 -10.99
C SER A 76 8.48 -2.81 -11.32
N ALA A 77 8.41 -2.04 -12.41
CA ALA A 77 7.15 -1.52 -12.90
C ALA A 77 6.34 -2.66 -13.55
N ASP A 78 5.09 -2.79 -13.14
CA ASP A 78 4.08 -3.57 -13.84
C ASP A 78 3.68 -2.73 -15.07
N TRP A 79 4.04 -3.14 -16.28
CA TRP A 79 3.64 -2.45 -17.52
C TRP A 79 2.34 -3.03 -18.06
#